data_AF-A0A923AP32-F1
#
_entry.id   AF-A0A923AP32-F1
#
_cell.length_a   1.000
_cell.length_b   1.000
_cell.length_c   1.000
_cell.angle_alpha   90.00
_cell.angle_beta   90.00
_cell.angle_gamma   90.00
#
_symmetry.space_group_name_H-M   'P 1'
#
loop_
_entity.id
_entity.type
_entity.pdbx_description
1 polymer ?
#
loop_
_entity_poly.entity_id
_entity_poly.type
_entity_poly.pdbx_seq_one_letter_code
_entity_poly.pdbx_strand_id
1 'polypeptide(L)'
;MRFNLDGLGKFAVEVQLAPSLATEVVARSKYYLSQSIHLIWLVPWYTFDRVARAFTADIAQEAGGNLFVLDDSAVAASLARQTLCLWAAWQADNGMERRLICLDDLEYRSDRHPLLKDVATPAVFREASLRRESLIAELIRTKGNWSSAIVHPVTGERDDDFDRLLRVMFSIWAEADGRWSNFLNRQENITGLLNAYLNSQDGQCRAQIINHMLTRTRAKGQVRATVWDKMRDALQYPQLSVADPTVSEAMSYFPEVYRVDLRGDPIRTNILPDWAT
;
A
#
# COMPACT_ATOMS: atom_id res chain seq x y z
N MET A 1 -6.17 -5.56 -28.44
CA MET A 1 -6.72 -4.69 -29.51
C MET A 1 -6.66 -3.23 -29.03
N ARG A 2 -6.34 -2.25 -29.88
CA ARG A 2 -6.30 -0.81 -29.50
C ARG A 2 -7.34 -0.03 -30.29
N PHE A 3 -8.06 0.86 -29.63
CA PHE A 3 -9.08 1.73 -30.26
C PHE A 3 -9.17 3.06 -29.51
N ASN A 4 -9.68 4.09 -30.17
CA ASN A 4 -9.92 5.41 -29.57
C ASN A 4 -11.43 5.54 -29.35
N LEU A 5 -11.85 5.79 -28.11
CA LEU A 5 -13.25 6.06 -27.78
C LEU A 5 -13.43 7.56 -27.60
N ASP A 6 -14.41 8.13 -28.30
CA ASP A 6 -14.74 9.55 -28.17
C ASP A 6 -15.05 9.89 -26.71
N GLY A 7 -14.40 10.94 -26.18
CA GLY A 7 -14.55 11.38 -24.80
C GLY A 7 -13.74 10.59 -23.75
N LEU A 8 -13.28 9.37 -24.06
CA LEU A 8 -12.58 8.51 -23.10
C LEU A 8 -11.11 8.24 -23.45
N GLY A 9 -10.68 8.52 -24.69
CA GLY A 9 -9.27 8.40 -25.12
C GLY A 9 -8.90 7.00 -25.65
N LYS A 10 -7.61 6.65 -25.58
CA LYS A 10 -7.08 5.39 -26.13
C LYS A 10 -7.34 4.24 -25.17
N PHE A 11 -7.85 3.13 -25.70
CA PHE A 11 -8.13 1.91 -24.95
C PHE A 11 -7.39 0.70 -25.48
N ALA A 12 -7.12 -0.22 -24.57
CA ALA A 12 -6.81 -1.60 -24.84
C ALA A 12 -7.69 -2.50 -23.99
N VAL A 13 -8.13 -3.61 -24.58
CA VAL A 13 -8.76 -4.72 -23.87
C VAL A 13 -7.86 -5.93 -24.03
N GLU A 14 -7.50 -6.55 -22.91
CA GLU A 14 -6.78 -7.81 -22.86
C GLU A 14 -7.63 -8.88 -22.19
N VAL A 15 -7.55 -10.11 -22.71
CA VAL A 15 -8.30 -11.25 -22.20
C VAL A 15 -7.33 -12.24 -21.59
N GLN A 16 -7.44 -12.50 -20.29
CA GLN A 16 -6.57 -13.42 -19.58
C GLN A 16 -7.17 -14.83 -19.55
N LEU A 17 -6.71 -15.73 -20.43
CA LEU A 17 -7.25 -17.09 -20.54
C LEU A 17 -6.51 -18.15 -19.71
N ALA A 18 -5.37 -17.81 -19.11
CA ALA A 18 -4.52 -18.70 -18.32
C ALA A 18 -4.09 -18.02 -17.01
N PRO A 19 -3.54 -18.75 -16.01
CA PRO A 19 -3.02 -18.10 -14.81
C PRO A 19 -2.01 -17.02 -15.21
N SER A 20 -2.17 -15.84 -14.63
CA SER A 20 -1.30 -14.71 -14.95
C SER A 20 0.05 -14.86 -14.24
N LEU A 21 1.12 -14.38 -14.89
CA LEU A 21 2.41 -14.16 -14.23
C LEU A 21 2.46 -12.71 -13.79
N ALA A 22 2.61 -12.46 -12.50
CA ALA A 22 2.65 -11.11 -11.91
C ALA A 22 3.56 -10.15 -12.69
N THR A 23 4.74 -10.62 -13.10
CA THR A 23 5.73 -9.83 -13.85
C THR A 23 5.19 -9.37 -15.21
N GLU A 24 4.42 -10.21 -15.91
CA GLU A 24 3.83 -9.87 -17.20
C GLU A 24 2.70 -8.87 -17.06
N VAL A 25 1.80 -9.08 -16.09
CA VAL A 25 0.67 -8.18 -15.83
C VAL A 25 1.19 -6.79 -15.50
N VAL A 26 2.14 -6.70 -14.56
CA VAL A 26 2.77 -5.43 -14.15
C VAL A 26 3.49 -4.77 -15.33
N ALA A 27 4.26 -5.52 -16.12
CA ALA A 27 4.98 -4.97 -17.27
C ALA A 27 4.03 -4.39 -18.33
N ARG A 28 2.94 -5.11 -18.64
CA ARG A 28 1.92 -4.64 -19.58
C ARG A 28 1.17 -3.44 -19.04
N SER A 29 0.72 -3.49 -17.77
CA SER A 29 0.05 -2.36 -17.13
C SER A 29 0.89 -1.08 -17.21
N LYS A 30 2.18 -1.16 -16.86
CA LYS A 30 3.13 -0.02 -16.97
C LYS A 30 3.32 0.45 -18.40
N TYR A 31 3.46 -0.47 -19.35
CA TYR A 31 3.60 -0.13 -20.76
C TYR A 31 2.40 0.67 -21.26
N TYR A 32 1.16 0.20 -21.02
CA TYR A 32 -0.05 0.91 -21.47
C TYR A 32 -0.19 2.29 -20.80
N LEU A 33 0.07 2.40 -19.49
CA LEU A 33 0.05 3.70 -18.79
C LEU A 33 1.05 4.69 -19.38
N SER A 34 2.29 4.25 -19.66
CA SER A 34 3.32 5.11 -20.27
C SER A 34 2.94 5.64 -21.65
N GLN A 35 1.96 5.02 -22.32
CA GLN A 35 1.45 5.41 -23.64
C GLN A 35 0.12 6.14 -23.55
N SER A 36 -0.36 6.46 -22.34
CA SER A 36 -1.68 7.04 -22.07
C SER A 36 -2.80 6.20 -22.70
N ILE A 37 -2.71 4.88 -22.55
CA ILE A 37 -3.72 3.92 -23.00
C ILE A 37 -4.37 3.31 -21.75
N HIS A 38 -5.69 3.42 -21.67
CA HIS A 38 -6.50 2.77 -20.65
C HIS A 38 -6.62 1.27 -20.93
N LEU A 39 -6.21 0.44 -19.98
CA LEU A 39 -6.30 -1.02 -20.09
C LEU A 39 -7.45 -1.58 -19.28
N ILE A 40 -8.30 -2.39 -19.91
CA ILE A 40 -9.28 -3.23 -19.22
C ILE A 40 -8.87 -4.69 -19.37
N TRP A 41 -8.67 -5.37 -18.25
CA TRP A 41 -8.44 -6.81 -18.19
C TRP A 41 -9.77 -7.53 -18.10
N LEU A 42 -10.07 -8.36 -19.10
CA LEU A 42 -11.18 -9.30 -19.08
C LEU A 42 -10.70 -10.66 -18.60
N VAL A 43 -11.42 -11.23 -17.64
CA VAL A 43 -11.24 -12.60 -17.18
C VAL A 43 -12.40 -13.48 -17.65
N PRO A 44 -12.21 -14.81 -17.80
CA PRO A 44 -13.26 -15.70 -18.24
C PRO A 44 -14.42 -15.72 -17.24
N TRP A 45 -15.66 -15.85 -17.72
CA TRP A 45 -16.86 -15.78 -16.88
C TRP A 45 -16.93 -16.79 -15.73
N TYR A 46 -16.33 -17.97 -15.91
CA TYR A 46 -16.27 -19.01 -14.88
C TYR A 46 -15.30 -18.68 -13.73
N THR A 47 -14.53 -17.59 -13.84
CA THR A 47 -13.64 -17.14 -12.77
C THR A 47 -14.41 -16.47 -11.64
N PHE A 48 -15.66 -16.04 -11.81
CA PHE A 48 -16.41 -15.41 -10.71
C PHE A 48 -16.68 -16.35 -9.54
N ASP A 49 -17.10 -17.58 -9.81
CA ASP A 49 -17.39 -18.57 -8.77
C ASP A 49 -16.15 -19.35 -8.33
N ARG A 50 -15.08 -19.25 -9.12
CA ARG A 50 -13.80 -19.94 -8.93
C ARG A 50 -12.64 -18.96 -8.99
N VAL A 51 -12.74 -17.83 -8.28
CA VAL A 51 -11.58 -16.97 -8.03
C VAL A 51 -10.60 -17.78 -7.16
N ALA A 52 -9.89 -18.72 -7.77
CA ALA A 52 -8.66 -19.21 -7.22
C ALA A 52 -7.78 -17.97 -7.16
N ARG A 53 -7.54 -17.47 -5.95
CA ARG A 53 -6.80 -16.22 -5.71
C ARG A 53 -5.52 -16.15 -6.57
N ALA A 54 -4.88 -17.28 -6.84
CA ALA A 54 -3.70 -17.39 -7.69
C ALA A 54 -3.89 -17.03 -9.18
N PHE A 55 -5.09 -17.10 -9.77
CA PHE A 55 -5.27 -16.86 -11.22
C PHE A 55 -5.37 -15.38 -11.57
N THR A 56 -6.06 -14.61 -10.73
CA THR A 56 -6.45 -13.22 -11.00
C THR A 56 -5.97 -12.20 -9.97
N ALA A 57 -5.24 -12.59 -8.92
CA ALA A 57 -4.79 -11.65 -7.88
C ALA A 57 -3.94 -10.52 -8.46
N ASP A 58 -2.99 -10.84 -9.35
CA ASP A 58 -2.11 -9.85 -9.95
C ASP A 58 -2.89 -8.83 -10.80
N ILE A 59 -3.87 -9.32 -11.58
CA ILE A 59 -4.77 -8.48 -12.37
C ILE A 59 -5.64 -7.62 -11.46
N ALA A 60 -6.24 -8.21 -10.43
CA ALA A 60 -7.05 -7.48 -9.47
C ALA A 60 -6.22 -6.37 -8.82
N GLN A 61 -4.98 -6.66 -8.40
CA GLN A 61 -4.09 -5.67 -7.80
C GLN A 61 -3.83 -4.48 -8.74
N GLU A 62 -3.50 -4.75 -10.00
CA GLU A 62 -3.25 -3.70 -11.01
C GLU A 62 -4.53 -2.92 -11.41
N ALA A 63 -5.71 -3.52 -11.24
CA ALA A 63 -7.02 -2.92 -11.51
C ALA A 63 -7.76 -2.43 -10.25
N GLY A 64 -7.04 -2.13 -9.16
CA GLY A 64 -7.61 -1.57 -7.92
C GLY A 64 -8.60 -2.50 -7.20
N GLY A 65 -8.50 -3.80 -7.45
CA GLY A 65 -9.33 -4.87 -6.90
C GLY A 65 -10.52 -5.26 -7.77
N ASN A 66 -10.63 -4.70 -8.99
CA ASN A 66 -11.74 -4.97 -9.90
C ASN A 66 -11.38 -6.07 -10.88
N LEU A 67 -12.32 -6.97 -11.12
CA LEU A 67 -12.27 -7.97 -12.19
C LEU A 67 -13.41 -7.69 -13.16
N PHE A 68 -13.08 -7.63 -14.45
CA PHE A 68 -14.09 -7.43 -15.49
C PHE A 68 -14.33 -8.71 -16.27
N VAL A 69 -15.58 -8.99 -16.55
CA VAL A 69 -16.01 -10.17 -17.30
C VAL A 69 -16.99 -9.77 -18.39
N LEU A 70 -16.86 -10.43 -19.52
CA LEU A 70 -17.84 -10.39 -20.59
C LEU A 70 -18.45 -11.79 -20.75
N ASP A 71 -19.75 -11.89 -20.49
CA ASP A 71 -20.58 -13.07 -20.72
C ASP A 71 -21.73 -12.76 -21.69
N ASP A 72 -22.53 -13.76 -22.04
CA ASP A 72 -23.63 -13.59 -23.00
C ASP A 72 -24.66 -12.53 -22.55
N SER A 73 -24.86 -12.37 -21.24
CA SER A 73 -25.78 -11.37 -20.69
C SER A 73 -25.23 -9.94 -20.85
N ALA A 74 -23.92 -9.76 -20.62
CA ALA A 74 -23.23 -8.50 -20.84
C ALA A 74 -23.16 -8.14 -22.33
N VAL A 75 -22.99 -9.14 -23.22
CA VAL A 75 -23.06 -8.95 -24.67
C VAL A 75 -24.47 -8.50 -25.09
N ALA A 76 -25.52 -9.19 -24.63
CA ALA A 76 -26.89 -8.81 -24.92
C ALA A 76 -27.21 -7.39 -24.43
N ALA A 77 -26.76 -7.04 -23.22
CA ALA A 77 -26.89 -5.67 -22.68
C ALA A 77 -26.11 -4.65 -23.53
N SER A 78 -24.92 -5.00 -24.00
CA SER A 78 -24.09 -4.12 -24.83
C SER A 78 -24.79 -3.81 -26.16
N LEU A 79 -25.34 -4.84 -26.81
CA LEU A 79 -26.10 -4.69 -28.05
C LEU A 79 -27.37 -3.86 -27.83
N ALA A 80 -28.09 -4.09 -26.73
CA ALA A 80 -29.31 -3.34 -26.42
C ALA A 80 -29.04 -1.87 -26.10
N ARG A 81 -27.93 -1.57 -25.42
CA ARG A 81 -27.57 -0.20 -24.99
C ARG A 81 -26.66 0.54 -25.97
N GLN A 82 -26.19 -0.14 -27.02
CA GLN A 82 -25.24 0.41 -28.00
C GLN A 82 -23.96 0.98 -27.34
N THR A 83 -23.53 0.36 -26.24
CA THR A 83 -22.30 0.70 -25.51
C THR A 83 -21.71 -0.58 -24.91
N LEU A 84 -20.40 -0.62 -24.65
CA LEU A 84 -19.79 -1.80 -24.05
C LEU A 84 -20.23 -1.92 -22.59
N CYS A 85 -20.93 -3.01 -22.29
CA CYS A 85 -21.30 -3.41 -20.94
C CYS A 85 -20.44 -4.58 -20.47
N LEU A 86 -20.02 -4.54 -19.21
CA LEU A 86 -19.19 -5.56 -18.56
C LEU A 86 -19.75 -5.87 -17.18
N TRP A 87 -19.55 -7.09 -16.70
CA TRP A 87 -19.66 -7.35 -15.27
C TRP A 87 -18.38 -6.89 -14.59
N ALA A 88 -18.47 -5.95 -13.66
CA ALA A 88 -17.42 -5.62 -12.72
C ALA A 88 -17.66 -6.38 -11.42
N ALA A 89 -16.64 -7.04 -10.88
CA ALA A 89 -16.72 -7.70 -9.58
C ALA A 89 -15.51 -7.36 -8.71
N TRP A 90 -15.73 -7.35 -7.40
CA TRP A 90 -14.72 -7.02 -6.40
C TRP A 90 -15.00 -7.75 -5.08
N GLN A 91 -13.95 -7.93 -4.29
CA GLN A 91 -14.09 -8.46 -2.93
C GLN A 91 -14.61 -7.35 -2.00
N ALA A 92 -15.82 -7.53 -1.48
CA ALA A 92 -16.39 -6.73 -0.41
C ALA A 92 -16.25 -7.44 0.95
N ASP A 93 -16.65 -6.77 2.02
CA ASP A 93 -16.55 -7.31 3.39
C ASP A 93 -17.42 -8.56 3.59
N ASN A 94 -18.58 -8.63 2.90
CA ASN A 94 -19.54 -9.74 3.00
C ASN A 94 -19.37 -10.82 1.92
N GLY A 95 -18.32 -10.74 1.10
CA GLY A 95 -18.09 -11.67 -0.01
C GLY A 95 -17.85 -10.97 -1.34
N MET A 96 -17.89 -11.74 -2.42
CA MET A 96 -17.72 -11.22 -3.76
C MET A 96 -18.98 -10.47 -4.20
N GLU A 97 -18.86 -9.20 -4.54
CA GLU A 97 -19.93 -8.41 -5.14
C GLU A 97 -19.70 -8.26 -6.65
N ARG A 98 -20.79 -8.13 -7.41
CA ARG A 98 -20.73 -7.87 -8.85
C ARG A 98 -21.85 -6.95 -9.32
N ARG A 99 -21.56 -6.15 -10.35
CA ARG A 99 -22.50 -5.23 -10.98
C ARG A 99 -22.26 -5.19 -12.49
N LEU A 100 -23.36 -5.20 -13.25
CA LEU A 100 -23.32 -4.91 -14.68
C LEU A 100 -23.15 -3.40 -14.86
N ILE A 101 -22.09 -3.00 -15.54
CA ILE A 101 -21.68 -1.61 -15.77
C ILE A 101 -21.51 -1.33 -17.26
N CYS A 102 -21.49 -0.05 -17.62
CA CYS A 102 -20.98 0.46 -18.89
C CYS A 102 -19.60 1.10 -18.68
N LEU A 103 -18.88 1.39 -19.78
CA LEU A 103 -17.60 2.11 -19.68
C LEU A 103 -17.72 3.47 -18.98
N ASP A 104 -18.83 4.17 -19.18
CA ASP A 104 -19.09 5.48 -18.56
C ASP A 104 -19.25 5.42 -17.03
N ASP A 105 -19.44 4.23 -16.46
CA ASP A 105 -19.50 4.03 -15.00
C ASP A 105 -18.10 3.96 -14.37
N LEU A 106 -17.03 3.87 -15.17
CA LEU A 106 -15.65 3.72 -14.68
C LEU A 106 -15.00 5.07 -14.37
N GLU A 107 -14.11 5.07 -13.39
CA GLU A 107 -13.24 6.21 -13.10
C GLU A 107 -12.00 6.17 -14.00
N TYR A 108 -11.78 7.25 -14.76
CA TYR A 108 -10.66 7.42 -15.68
C TYR A 108 -9.63 8.39 -15.15
N ARG A 109 -8.36 7.97 -15.16
CA ARG A 109 -7.23 8.80 -14.70
C ARG A 109 -5.98 8.56 -15.53
N SER A 110 -5.06 9.52 -15.48
CA SER A 110 -3.79 9.47 -16.21
C SER A 110 -2.74 8.58 -15.55
N ASP A 111 -2.88 8.30 -14.27
CA ASP A 111 -1.89 7.59 -13.43
C ASP A 111 -2.24 6.11 -13.17
N ARG A 112 -3.44 5.66 -13.56
CA ARG A 112 -3.90 4.28 -13.36
C ARG A 112 -4.91 3.82 -14.40
N HIS A 113 -5.13 2.52 -14.46
CA HIS A 113 -6.13 1.92 -15.35
C HIS A 113 -7.56 2.15 -14.83
N PRO A 114 -8.56 2.16 -15.72
CA PRO A 114 -9.95 2.39 -15.34
C PRO A 114 -10.45 1.35 -14.35
N LEU A 115 -11.20 1.81 -13.35
CA LEU A 115 -11.74 0.97 -12.30
C LEU A 115 -13.12 1.48 -11.86
N LEU A 116 -13.95 0.59 -11.32
CA LEU A 116 -15.24 0.99 -10.75
C LEU A 116 -15.08 1.47 -9.31
N LYS A 117 -14.30 0.73 -8.50
CA LYS A 117 -14.08 1.03 -7.07
C LYS A 117 -12.71 0.56 -6.61
N ASP A 118 -11.93 1.42 -5.95
CA ASP A 118 -10.65 1.00 -5.35
C ASP A 118 -10.90 0.25 -4.04
N VAL A 119 -10.88 -1.08 -4.11
CA VAL A 119 -10.98 -1.96 -2.92
C VAL A 119 -9.64 -2.56 -2.52
N ALA A 120 -8.65 -2.54 -3.41
CA ALA A 120 -7.32 -3.07 -3.15
C ALA A 120 -6.55 -2.19 -2.14
N THR A 121 -6.58 -0.86 -2.31
CA THR A 121 -5.83 0.04 -1.43
C THR A 121 -6.34 0.00 0.02
N PRO A 122 -7.66 0.12 0.29
CA PRO A 122 -8.18 -0.04 1.65
C PRO A 122 -7.86 -1.42 2.26
N ALA A 123 -7.85 -2.49 1.46
CA ALA A 123 -7.51 -3.82 1.95
C ALA A 123 -6.06 -3.91 2.43
N VAL A 124 -5.10 -3.33 1.69
CA VAL A 124 -3.69 -3.25 2.10
C VAL A 124 -3.54 -2.50 3.43
N PHE A 125 -4.25 -1.39 3.61
CA PHE A 125 -4.21 -0.62 4.85
C PHE A 125 -4.83 -1.39 6.03
N ARG A 126 -5.96 -2.08 5.81
CA ARG A 126 -6.55 -2.95 6.84
C ARG A 126 -5.61 -4.07 7.27
N GLU A 127 -4.98 -4.75 6.31
CA GLU A 127 -4.02 -5.81 6.61
C GLU A 127 -2.82 -5.28 7.42
N ALA A 128 -2.25 -4.15 7.01
CA ALA A 128 -1.18 -3.51 7.77
C ALA A 128 -1.63 -3.10 9.18
N SER A 129 -2.87 -2.62 9.34
CA SER A 129 -3.42 -2.29 10.66
C SER A 129 -3.54 -3.52 11.56
N LEU A 130 -4.06 -4.64 11.04
CA LEU A 130 -4.13 -5.90 11.78
C LEU A 130 -2.73 -6.41 12.17
N ARG A 131 -1.77 -6.31 11.25
CA ARG A 131 -0.36 -6.66 11.53
C ARG A 131 0.21 -5.79 12.64
N ARG A 132 -0.03 -4.47 12.62
CA ARG A 132 0.38 -3.56 13.70
C ARG A 132 -0.25 -3.95 15.03
N GLU A 133 -1.57 -4.13 15.07
CA GLU A 133 -2.31 -4.50 16.28
C GLU A 133 -1.80 -5.80 16.91
N SER A 134 -1.51 -6.81 16.08
CA SER A 134 -0.99 -8.10 16.55
C SER A 134 0.36 -7.99 17.28
N LEU A 135 1.15 -6.96 17.00
CA LEU A 135 2.47 -6.77 17.60
C LEU A 135 2.47 -5.87 18.84
N ILE A 136 1.44 -5.06 19.07
CA ILE A 136 1.45 -4.04 20.15
C ILE A 136 1.70 -4.70 21.52
N ALA A 137 0.98 -5.76 21.84
CA ALA A 137 1.10 -6.44 23.13
C ALA A 137 2.53 -6.96 23.36
N GLU A 138 3.14 -7.51 22.31
CA GLU A 138 4.49 -8.03 22.36
C GLU A 138 5.52 -6.91 22.54
N LEU A 139 5.41 -5.84 21.76
CA LEU A 139 6.28 -4.66 21.86
C LEU A 139 6.27 -4.04 23.27
N ILE A 140 5.11 -4.01 23.93
CA ILE A 140 4.96 -3.53 25.31
C ILE A 140 5.62 -4.51 26.28
N ARG A 141 5.33 -5.81 26.15
CA ARG A 141 5.83 -6.87 27.05
C ARG A 141 7.36 -6.90 27.09
N THR A 142 8.01 -6.62 25.97
CA THR A 142 9.46 -6.80 25.80
C THR A 142 10.25 -5.49 25.84
N LYS A 143 9.57 -4.37 26.11
CA LYS A 143 10.18 -3.05 26.20
C LYS A 143 11.36 -3.02 27.17
N GLY A 144 12.53 -2.60 26.68
CA GLY A 144 13.77 -2.52 27.47
C GLY A 144 14.43 -3.88 27.76
N ASN A 145 13.84 -4.98 27.33
CA ASN A 145 14.47 -6.29 27.28
C ASN A 145 14.98 -6.57 25.86
N TRP A 146 16.18 -6.07 25.60
CA TRP A 146 16.85 -6.13 24.30
C TRP A 146 17.33 -7.54 23.91
N SER A 147 17.16 -8.54 24.80
CA SER A 147 17.73 -9.86 24.58
C SER A 147 16.94 -10.78 23.66
N SER A 148 15.77 -10.34 23.16
CA SER A 148 15.03 -10.87 22.01
C SER A 148 13.52 -10.89 22.26
N ALA A 149 12.74 -10.48 21.27
CA ALA A 149 11.38 -11.00 21.16
C ALA A 149 10.88 -11.01 19.73
N ILE A 150 11.25 -10.00 18.96
CA ILE A 150 10.79 -9.87 17.57
C ILE A 150 11.77 -10.59 16.65
N VAL A 151 11.24 -11.61 15.99
CA VAL A 151 11.92 -12.35 14.94
C VAL A 151 11.60 -11.68 13.61
N HIS A 152 12.60 -11.51 12.75
CA HIS A 152 12.37 -10.98 11.41
C HIS A 152 11.49 -11.99 10.64
N PRO A 153 10.31 -11.59 10.14
CA PRO A 153 9.31 -12.52 9.60
C PRO A 153 9.79 -13.25 8.33
N VAL A 154 10.67 -12.62 7.53
CA VAL A 154 11.26 -13.24 6.33
C VAL A 154 12.39 -14.21 6.65
N THR A 155 13.38 -13.82 7.46
CA THR A 155 14.55 -14.67 7.73
C THR A 155 14.28 -15.71 8.83
N GLY A 156 13.30 -15.46 9.70
CA GLY A 156 13.05 -16.29 10.88
C GLY A 156 14.11 -16.13 11.96
N GLU A 157 15.02 -15.16 11.82
CA GLU A 157 16.13 -14.91 12.73
C GLU A 157 15.90 -13.68 13.61
N ARG A 158 16.65 -13.62 14.71
CA ARG A 158 16.68 -12.44 15.57
C ARG A 158 17.45 -11.33 14.87
N ASP A 159 16.85 -10.16 14.82
CA ASP A 159 17.45 -8.97 14.22
C ASP A 159 17.20 -7.78 15.15
N ASP A 160 18.22 -7.41 15.91
CA ASP A 160 18.15 -6.32 16.89
C ASP A 160 17.97 -4.96 16.20
N ASP A 161 18.54 -4.81 15.00
CA ASP A 161 18.42 -3.62 14.18
C ASP A 161 16.98 -3.46 13.65
N PHE A 162 16.36 -4.57 13.22
CA PHE A 162 14.94 -4.63 12.87
C PHE A 162 14.05 -4.26 14.06
N ASP A 163 14.23 -4.92 15.22
CA ASP A 163 13.41 -4.68 16.41
C ASP A 163 13.50 -3.22 16.86
N ARG A 164 14.70 -2.62 16.84
CA ARG A 164 14.89 -1.21 17.20
C ARG A 164 14.21 -0.27 16.22
N LEU A 165 14.39 -0.45 14.91
CA LEU A 165 13.72 0.36 13.91
C LEU A 165 12.20 0.25 14.03
N LEU A 166 11.68 -0.97 14.15
CA LEU A 166 10.24 -1.23 14.28
C LEU A 166 9.66 -0.53 15.51
N ARG A 167 10.30 -0.62 16.68
CA ARG A 167 9.87 0.08 17.91
C ARG A 167 9.83 1.59 17.74
N VAL A 168 10.82 2.18 17.05
CA VAL A 168 10.82 3.63 16.77
C VAL A 168 9.65 4.00 15.87
N MET A 169 9.41 3.23 14.80
CA MET A 169 8.31 3.48 13.87
C MET A 169 6.94 3.36 14.55
N PHE A 170 6.74 2.31 15.36
CA PHE A 170 5.52 2.18 16.17
C PHE A 170 5.33 3.33 17.17
N SER A 171 6.42 3.87 17.73
CA SER A 171 6.34 5.02 18.65
C SER A 171 5.95 6.30 17.91
N ILE A 172 6.46 6.50 16.68
CA ILE A 172 6.07 7.62 15.81
C ILE A 172 4.60 7.49 15.41
N TRP A 173 4.16 6.28 15.05
CA TRP A 173 2.76 6.02 14.71
C TRP A 173 1.82 6.27 15.90
N ALA A 174 2.17 5.78 17.08
CA ALA A 174 1.38 5.98 18.30
C ALA A 174 1.24 7.48 18.65
N GLU A 175 2.30 8.27 18.46
CA GLU A 175 2.23 9.74 18.58
C GLU A 175 1.31 10.35 17.51
N ALA A 176 1.45 9.94 16.25
CA ALA A 176 0.62 10.43 15.15
C ALA A 176 -0.88 10.11 15.33
N ASP A 177 -1.19 8.96 15.93
CA ASP A 177 -2.55 8.51 16.26
C ASP A 177 -3.10 9.13 17.57
N GLY A 178 -2.31 9.98 18.25
CA GLY A 178 -2.70 10.66 19.48
C GLY A 178 -2.71 9.76 20.72
N ARG A 179 -2.05 8.60 20.66
CA ARG A 179 -1.97 7.59 21.73
C ARG A 179 -0.51 7.32 22.08
N TRP A 180 0.22 8.37 22.44
CA TRP A 180 1.67 8.29 22.72
C TRP A 180 2.04 7.02 23.50
N SER A 181 2.92 6.24 22.91
CA SER A 181 3.51 5.05 23.51
C SER A 181 4.93 4.91 23.01
N ASN A 182 5.87 4.92 23.96
CA ASN A 182 7.25 4.64 23.66
C ASN A 182 7.49 3.13 23.71
N PHE A 183 7.78 2.48 22.59
CA PHE A 183 8.05 1.05 22.51
C PHE A 183 9.54 0.70 22.58
N LEU A 184 10.42 1.71 22.53
CA LEU A 184 11.87 1.54 22.46
C LEU A 184 12.52 1.68 23.86
N ASN A 185 12.35 2.82 24.51
CA ASN A 185 13.10 3.19 25.71
C ASN A 185 12.21 3.88 26.75
N ARG A 186 12.81 4.48 27.79
CA ARG A 186 12.09 5.11 28.91
C ARG A 186 11.81 6.60 28.71
N GLN A 187 12.09 7.17 27.53
CA GLN A 187 11.83 8.59 27.26
C GLN A 187 10.32 8.88 27.30
N GLU A 188 9.95 10.00 27.89
CA GLU A 188 8.55 10.34 28.19
C GLU A 188 7.78 10.94 27.00
N ASN A 189 8.46 11.31 25.92
CA ASN A 189 7.87 11.90 24.72
C ASN A 189 8.64 11.54 23.45
N ILE A 190 8.01 11.76 22.29
CA ILE A 190 8.59 11.45 20.98
C ILE A 190 9.90 12.19 20.73
N THR A 191 10.03 13.44 21.20
CA THR A 191 11.24 14.25 21.03
C THR A 191 12.44 13.62 21.74
N GLY A 192 12.27 13.19 23.00
CA GLY A 192 13.30 12.51 23.77
C GLY A 192 13.70 11.18 23.14
N LEU A 193 12.72 10.40 22.67
CA LEU A 193 12.97 9.14 21.97
C LEU A 193 13.81 9.35 20.72
N LEU A 194 13.40 10.26 19.83
CA LEU A 194 14.07 10.48 18.54
C LEU A 194 15.45 11.10 18.73
N ASN A 195 15.59 12.05 19.67
CA ASN A 195 16.89 12.63 19.98
C ASN A 195 17.90 11.59 20.49
N ALA A 196 17.45 10.62 21.28
CA ALA A 196 18.31 9.53 21.74
C ALA A 196 18.63 8.55 20.60
N TYR A 197 17.63 8.20 19.79
CA TYR A 197 17.78 7.27 18.68
C TYR A 197 18.72 7.80 17.59
N LEU A 198 18.51 9.03 17.11
CA LEU A 198 19.34 9.68 16.08
C LEU A 198 20.78 9.96 16.51
N ASN A 199 21.06 9.90 17.82
CA ASN A 199 22.42 9.98 18.36
C ASN A 199 23.17 8.63 18.34
N SER A 200 22.46 7.53 18.10
CA SER A 200 23.07 6.21 18.00
C SER A 200 23.49 5.93 16.55
N GLN A 201 24.53 5.10 16.37
CA GLN A 201 25.00 4.69 15.04
C GLN A 201 23.88 4.08 14.19
N ASP A 202 23.03 3.24 14.80
CA ASP A 202 21.85 2.65 14.20
C ASP A 202 20.82 3.70 13.72
N GLY A 203 20.50 4.68 14.56
CA GLY A 203 19.56 5.73 14.17
C GLY A 203 20.13 6.68 13.12
N GLN A 204 21.44 6.88 13.07
CA GLN A 204 22.09 7.73 12.07
C GLN A 204 21.95 7.17 10.66
N CYS A 205 22.16 5.87 10.45
CA CYS A 205 22.02 5.25 9.13
C CYS A 205 20.56 5.01 8.70
N ARG A 206 19.59 5.22 9.59
CA ARG A 206 18.14 5.07 9.32
C ARG A 206 17.38 6.40 9.32
N ALA A 207 18.09 7.53 9.45
CA ALA A 207 17.51 8.86 9.55
C ALA A 207 16.57 9.20 8.38
N GLN A 208 16.90 8.79 7.15
CA GLN A 208 16.04 9.00 5.99
C GLN A 208 14.66 8.34 6.14
N ILE A 209 14.61 7.11 6.66
CA ILE A 209 13.38 6.34 6.88
C ILE A 209 12.52 7.01 7.94
N ILE A 210 13.15 7.45 9.04
CA ILE A 210 12.49 8.16 10.14
C ILE A 210 11.96 9.51 9.68
N ASN A 211 12.75 10.27 8.92
CA ASN A 211 12.33 11.56 8.35
C ASN A 211 11.11 11.41 7.46
N HIS A 212 11.10 10.37 6.62
CA HIS A 212 9.98 10.08 5.73
C HIS A 212 8.71 9.73 6.52
N MET A 213 8.82 9.00 7.64
CA MET A 213 7.68 8.74 8.53
C MET A 213 7.15 10.00 9.18
N LEU A 214 8.03 10.79 9.78
CA LEU A 214 7.63 12.02 10.48
C LEU A 214 6.96 12.99 9.53
N THR A 215 7.50 13.18 8.33
CA THR A 215 6.99 14.17 7.37
C THR A 215 5.67 13.78 6.70
N ARG A 216 5.25 12.52 6.84
CA ARG A 216 4.03 11.95 6.24
C ARG A 216 2.98 11.53 7.28
N THR A 217 3.15 11.98 8.51
CA THR A 217 2.22 11.69 9.61
C THR A 217 1.99 12.94 10.44
N ARG A 218 0.92 12.93 11.23
CA ARG A 218 0.63 14.01 12.19
C ARG A 218 1.71 14.19 13.26
N ALA A 219 2.64 13.23 13.42
CA ALA A 219 3.77 13.36 14.34
C ALA A 219 4.73 14.50 13.96
N LYS A 220 4.74 14.96 12.69
CA LYS A 220 5.56 16.11 12.24
C LYS A 220 5.40 17.33 13.15
N GLY A 221 4.16 17.66 13.53
CA GLY A 221 3.83 18.82 14.35
C GLY A 221 4.10 18.63 15.83
N GLN A 222 4.45 17.41 16.26
CA GLN A 222 4.59 17.03 17.67
C GLN A 222 6.06 16.93 18.10
N VAL A 223 6.99 16.90 17.15
CA VAL A 223 8.44 16.90 17.41
C VAL A 223 9.01 18.32 17.49
N ARG A 224 9.95 18.54 18.40
CA ARG A 224 10.64 19.84 18.56
C ARG A 224 11.73 20.06 17.51
N ALA A 225 12.12 21.33 17.32
CA ALA A 225 13.21 21.77 16.43
C ALA A 225 14.49 20.94 16.58
N THR A 226 14.86 20.58 17.81
CA THR A 226 16.06 19.78 18.10
C THR A 226 16.11 18.44 17.37
N VAL A 227 14.95 17.82 17.13
CA VAL A 227 14.88 16.54 16.39
C VAL A 227 15.28 16.77 14.94
N TRP A 228 14.80 17.86 14.33
CA TRP A 228 15.12 18.22 12.95
C TRP A 228 16.58 18.61 12.77
N ASP A 229 17.18 19.27 13.76
CA ASP A 229 18.62 19.56 13.75
C ASP A 229 19.43 18.25 13.76
N LYS A 230 19.11 17.33 14.67
CA LYS A 230 19.75 16.01 14.69
C LYS A 230 19.48 15.17 13.45
N MET A 231 18.29 15.28 12.88
CA MET A 231 17.94 14.61 11.63
C MET A 231 18.83 15.10 10.50
N ARG A 232 19.02 16.42 10.38
CA ARG A 232 19.90 17.02 9.36
C ARG A 232 21.34 16.56 9.52
N ASP A 233 21.84 16.44 10.75
CA ASP A 233 23.18 15.94 11.01
C ASP A 233 23.29 14.44 10.68
N ALA A 234 22.30 13.64 11.09
CA ALA A 234 22.24 12.20 10.84
C ALA A 234 22.15 11.86 9.34
N LEU A 235 21.47 12.69 8.54
CA LEU A 235 21.38 12.53 7.08
C LEU A 235 22.72 12.73 6.35
N GLN A 236 23.77 13.22 7.02
CA GLN A 236 25.12 13.32 6.45
C GLN A 236 25.86 11.97 6.47
N TYR A 237 25.39 11.01 7.26
CA TYR A 237 25.97 9.67 7.34
C TYR A 237 25.43 8.76 6.23
N PRO A 238 26.14 7.69 5.84
CA PRO A 238 25.63 6.69 4.92
C PRO A 238 24.28 6.14 5.38
N GLN A 239 23.25 6.28 4.54
CA GLN A 239 21.90 5.81 4.81
C GLN A 239 21.69 4.39 4.27
N LEU A 240 20.87 3.60 4.98
CA LEU A 240 20.44 2.30 4.50
C LEU A 240 19.46 2.44 3.33
N SER A 241 19.59 1.52 2.38
CA SER A 241 18.70 1.44 1.23
C SER A 241 17.33 0.92 1.64
N VAL A 242 16.28 1.37 0.96
CA VAL A 242 14.93 0.77 1.07
C VAL A 242 14.86 -0.68 0.56
N ALA A 243 15.87 -1.12 -0.19
CA ALA A 243 16.01 -2.50 -0.65
C ALA A 243 16.64 -3.41 0.41
N ASP A 244 17.13 -2.85 1.52
CA ASP A 244 17.57 -3.64 2.67
C ASP A 244 16.37 -4.43 3.24
N PRO A 245 16.47 -5.76 3.44
CA PRO A 245 15.34 -6.59 3.85
C PRO A 245 14.72 -6.13 5.18
N THR A 246 15.54 -5.75 6.14
CA THR A 246 15.14 -5.28 7.47
C THR A 246 14.35 -3.97 7.37
N VAL A 247 14.84 -3.04 6.55
CA VAL A 247 14.14 -1.78 6.27
C VAL A 247 12.83 -2.01 5.54
N SER A 248 12.86 -2.82 4.49
CA SER A 248 11.69 -3.13 3.65
C SER A 248 10.56 -3.75 4.46
N GLU A 249 10.91 -4.71 5.33
CA GLU A 249 9.96 -5.38 6.21
C GLU A 249 9.36 -4.40 7.22
N ALA A 250 10.17 -3.56 7.87
CA ALA A 250 9.67 -2.56 8.82
C ALA A 250 8.73 -1.55 8.15
N MET A 251 9.05 -1.11 6.93
CA MET A 251 8.20 -0.24 6.12
C MET A 251 6.87 -0.91 5.73
N SER A 252 6.83 -2.23 5.60
CA SER A 252 5.62 -2.99 5.25
C SER A 252 4.51 -2.89 6.30
N TYR A 253 4.85 -2.54 7.55
CA TYR A 253 3.87 -2.24 8.60
C TYR A 253 3.20 -0.88 8.45
N PHE A 254 3.70 0.01 7.58
CA PHE A 254 3.19 1.37 7.40
C PHE A 254 3.07 1.74 5.91
N PRO A 255 2.31 0.97 5.10
CA PRO A 255 2.12 1.27 3.70
C PRO A 255 1.53 2.67 3.47
N GLU A 256 0.73 3.19 4.39
CA GLU A 256 0.15 4.54 4.35
C GLU A 256 1.23 5.64 4.27
N VAL A 257 2.42 5.35 4.80
CA VAL A 257 3.59 6.24 4.80
C VAL A 257 4.49 5.96 3.59
N TYR A 258 4.80 4.69 3.34
CA TYR A 258 5.93 4.31 2.48
C TYR A 258 5.55 3.86 1.08
N ARG A 259 4.33 3.39 0.85
CA ARG A 259 3.86 3.01 -0.49
C ARG A 259 3.45 4.26 -1.27
N VAL A 260 4.41 4.84 -1.99
CA VAL A 260 4.19 6.06 -2.81
C VAL A 260 3.15 5.82 -3.89
N ASP A 261 3.13 4.63 -4.47
CA ASP A 261 2.11 4.16 -5.41
C ASP A 261 0.69 4.14 -4.79
N LEU A 262 0.62 3.96 -3.46
CA LEU A 262 -0.64 4.03 -2.72
C LEU A 262 -0.98 5.45 -2.25
N ARG A 263 0.02 6.29 -1.93
CA ARG A 263 -0.16 7.63 -1.35
C ARG A 263 -0.28 8.77 -2.36
N GLY A 264 0.34 8.67 -3.55
CA GLY A 264 0.46 9.74 -4.53
C GLY A 264 -0.84 10.18 -5.22
N ASP A 265 -1.98 9.62 -4.81
CA ASP A 265 -3.28 9.85 -5.40
C ASP A 265 -4.04 10.95 -4.60
N PRO A 266 -4.34 12.12 -5.20
CA PRO A 266 -5.07 13.21 -4.54
C PRO A 266 -6.46 12.82 -4.01
N ILE A 267 -7.10 11.78 -4.56
CA ILE A 267 -8.40 11.25 -4.09
C ILE A 267 -8.22 10.31 -2.88
N ARG A 268 -7.02 9.75 -2.67
CA ARG A 268 -6.72 8.90 -1.50
C ARG A 268 -6.45 9.67 -0.22
N THR A 269 -6.49 10.99 -0.24
CA THR A 269 -6.53 11.81 0.99
C THR A 269 -7.73 11.48 1.88
N ASN A 270 -8.84 10.98 1.31
CA ASN A 270 -9.98 10.45 2.07
C ASN A 270 -9.86 8.95 2.45
N ILE A 271 -8.86 8.22 1.95
CA ILE A 271 -8.64 6.80 2.24
C ILE A 271 -7.50 6.62 3.27
N LEU A 272 -6.56 7.55 3.30
CA LEU A 272 -5.54 7.56 4.34
C LEU A 272 -6.20 7.69 5.72
N PRO A 273 -5.73 6.92 6.71
CA PRO A 273 -6.16 7.15 8.07
C PRO A 273 -5.68 8.53 8.52
N ASP A 274 -6.46 9.13 9.41
CA ASP A 274 -6.22 10.44 10.00
C ASP A 274 -4.75 10.70 10.40
N TRP A 275 -4.12 9.73 11.07
CA TRP A 275 -2.74 9.86 11.54
C TRP A 275 -1.70 9.97 10.41
N ALA A 276 -2.01 9.48 9.21
CA ALA A 276 -1.10 9.39 8.06
C ALA A 276 -1.19 10.59 7.11
N THR A 277 -1.78 11.71 7.52
CA THR A 277 -1.83 12.95 6.73
C THR A 277 -0.56 13.77 6.86
#